data_AF-A0A1D2X9A2-F1
#
_entry.id   AF-A0A1D2X9A2-F1
#
_cell.length_a   1.000
_cell.length_b   1.000
_cell.length_c   1.000
_cell.angle_alpha   90.00
_cell.angle_beta   90.00
_cell.angle_gamma   90.00
#
_symmetry.space_group_name_H-M   'P 1'
#
loop_
_entity.id
_entity.type
_entity.pdbx_description
1 polymer ?
#
loop_
_entity_poly.entity_id
_entity_poly.type
_entity_poly.pdbx_seq_one_letter_code
_entity_poly.pdbx_strand_id
1 'polypeptide(L)'
;MKETVNDRINAVLQKAMVKKYQFAEKVGVSKTFMSDVSLGKQRPSGTMLIGIAEKFPDIDMNWVLTGDGTITKREDSYGAIELEDLAVVVRTVEEALKKANINPAPEKRAKLITAAYDLYMHSDKPENTTPILKLIYNAANQG
;
A
#
# COMPACT_ATOMS: atom_id res chain seq x y z
N MET A 1 -1.20 -24.72 13.88
CA MET A 1 -0.70 -23.83 14.97
C MET A 1 -0.68 -22.41 14.41
N LYS A 2 -1.11 -21.40 15.18
CA LYS A 2 -1.11 -20.00 14.71
C LYS A 2 0.33 -19.45 14.76
N GLU A 3 0.74 -18.73 13.71
CA GLU A 3 2.08 -18.11 13.62
C GLU A 3 2.35 -17.17 14.81
N THR A 4 3.55 -17.27 15.40
CA THR A 4 3.97 -16.42 16.52
C THR A 4 4.67 -15.15 16.05
N VAL A 5 4.83 -14.18 16.94
CA VAL A 5 5.66 -12.99 16.64
C VAL A 5 7.11 -13.38 16.32
N ASN A 6 7.63 -14.44 16.94
CA ASN A 6 8.98 -14.94 16.70
C ASN A 6 9.14 -15.47 15.27
N ASP A 7 8.14 -16.18 14.76
CA ASP A 7 8.10 -16.65 13.38
C ASP A 7 8.11 -15.47 12.40
N ARG A 8 7.34 -14.42 12.70
CA ARG A 8 7.31 -13.19 11.89
C ARG A 8 8.63 -12.43 11.91
N ILE A 9 9.32 -12.34 13.05
CA ILE A 9 10.68 -11.77 13.12
C ILE A 9 11.65 -12.59 12.27
N ASN A 10 11.54 -13.93 12.28
CA ASN A 10 12.35 -14.78 11.41
C ASN A 10 12.06 -14.53 9.93
N ALA A 11 10.80 -14.31 9.55
CA ALA A 11 10.44 -13.95 8.18
C ALA A 11 11.01 -12.58 7.75
N VAL A 12 10.98 -11.58 8.63
CA VAL A 12 11.63 -10.27 8.40
C VAL A 12 13.13 -10.45 8.21
N LEU A 13 13.79 -11.27 9.03
CA LEU A 13 15.21 -11.60 8.87
C LEU A 13 15.50 -12.25 7.51
N GLN A 14 14.68 -13.19 7.04
CA GLN A 14 14.86 -13.82 5.73
C GLN A 14 14.73 -12.80 4.60
N LYS A 15 13.73 -11.92 4.70
CA LYS A 15 13.50 -10.85 3.70
C LYS A 15 14.64 -9.84 3.65
N ALA A 16 15.27 -9.55 4.79
CA ALA A 16 16.41 -8.63 4.87
C ALA A 16 17.66 -9.13 4.12
N MET A 17 17.72 -10.42 3.73
CA MET A 17 18.83 -11.04 2.99
C MET A 17 20.22 -10.82 3.62
N VAL A 18 20.28 -10.65 4.94
CA VAL A 18 21.51 -10.48 5.71
C VAL A 18 21.70 -11.64 6.68
N LYS A 19 22.93 -11.80 7.20
CA LYS A 19 23.17 -12.79 8.25
C LYS A 19 22.49 -12.36 9.54
N LYS A 20 22.04 -13.33 10.34
CA LYS A 20 21.36 -13.11 11.63
C LYS A 20 22.09 -12.13 12.55
N TYR A 21 23.42 -12.21 12.61
CA TYR A 21 24.20 -11.31 13.45
C TYR A 21 24.19 -9.85 12.94
N GLN A 22 24.18 -9.64 11.62
CA GLN A 22 24.11 -8.31 11.01
C GLN A 22 22.72 -7.70 11.22
N PHE A 23 21.68 -8.52 11.16
CA PHE A 23 20.32 -8.10 11.48
C PHE A 23 20.23 -7.64 12.95
N ALA A 24 20.78 -8.43 13.88
CA ALA A 24 20.83 -8.06 15.31
C ALA A 24 21.50 -6.71 15.54
N GLU A 25 22.66 -6.48 14.91
CA GLU A 25 23.39 -5.22 14.97
C GLU A 25 22.56 -4.06 14.39
N LYS A 26 21.90 -4.27 13.23
CA LYS A 26 21.04 -3.25 12.59
C LYS A 26 19.87 -2.82 13.48
N VAL A 27 19.19 -3.77 14.12
CA VAL A 27 17.99 -3.51 14.95
C VAL A 27 18.33 -3.22 16.43
N GLY A 28 19.62 -3.03 16.74
CA GLY A 28 20.06 -2.56 18.06
C GLY A 28 20.00 -3.59 19.18
N VAL A 29 20.15 -4.89 18.87
CA VAL A 29 20.13 -5.98 19.86
C VAL A 29 21.36 -6.88 19.78
N SER A 30 21.60 -7.66 20.84
CA SER A 30 22.72 -8.58 20.88
C SER A 30 22.49 -9.84 20.02
N LYS A 31 23.58 -10.47 19.56
CA LYS A 31 23.56 -11.74 18.78
C LYS A 31 22.90 -12.87 19.56
N THR A 32 23.15 -12.93 20.87
CA THR A 32 22.53 -13.91 21.78
C THR A 32 21.04 -13.70 21.87
N PHE A 33 20.59 -12.45 22.11
CA PHE A 33 19.16 -12.12 22.15
C PHE A 33 18.46 -12.45 20.83
N MET A 34 19.07 -12.08 19.69
CA MET A 34 18.54 -12.45 18.37
C MET A 34 18.43 -13.97 18.19
N SER A 35 19.38 -14.74 18.72
CA SER A 35 19.35 -16.20 18.64
C SER A 35 18.22 -16.78 19.49
N ASP A 36 18.02 -16.28 20.71
CA ASP A 36 16.93 -16.70 21.59
C ASP A 36 15.56 -16.33 21.03
N VAL A 37 15.42 -15.16 20.41
CA VAL A 37 14.20 -14.75 19.70
C VAL A 37 13.95 -15.66 18.50
N SER A 38 14.95 -15.94 17.67
CA SER A 38 14.78 -16.83 16.52
C SER A 38 14.37 -18.26 16.90
N LEU A 39 14.77 -18.72 18.08
CA LEU A 39 14.42 -20.04 18.61
C LEU A 39 13.10 -20.05 19.40
N GLY A 40 12.42 -18.91 19.52
CA GLY A 40 11.18 -18.78 20.29
C GLY A 40 11.37 -18.84 21.82
N LYS A 41 12.61 -18.79 22.31
CA LYS A 41 12.93 -18.81 23.75
C LYS A 41 12.63 -17.49 24.43
N GLN A 42 12.72 -16.39 23.70
CA GLN A 42 12.42 -15.04 24.18
C GLN A 42 11.51 -14.30 23.21
N ARG A 43 10.62 -13.48 23.74
CA ARG A 43 9.84 -12.55 22.90
C ARG A 43 10.73 -11.38 22.43
N PRO A 44 10.47 -10.83 21.23
CA PRO A 44 11.18 -9.63 20.78
C PRO A 44 10.93 -8.47 21.74
N SER A 45 11.98 -7.68 22.00
CA SER A 45 11.91 -6.51 22.87
C SER A 45 11.37 -5.29 22.13
N GLY A 46 10.93 -4.27 22.87
CA GLY A 46 10.56 -2.97 22.28
C GLY A 46 11.70 -2.38 21.44
N THR A 47 12.95 -2.49 21.90
CA THR A 47 14.14 -2.06 21.15
C THR A 47 14.27 -2.76 19.80
N MET A 48 14.07 -4.08 19.75
CA MET A 48 14.08 -4.83 18.49
C MET A 48 12.97 -4.34 17.56
N LEU A 49 11.75 -4.16 18.07
CA LEU A 49 10.60 -3.75 17.28
C LEU A 49 10.78 -2.34 16.71
N ILE A 50 11.29 -1.40 17.51
CA ILE A 50 11.66 -0.04 17.08
C ILE A 50 12.75 -0.12 16.01
N GLY A 51 13.81 -0.90 16.25
CA GLY A 51 14.90 -1.07 15.28
C GLY A 51 14.43 -1.67 13.96
N ILE A 52 13.45 -2.58 13.97
CA ILE A 52 12.83 -3.10 12.74
C ILE A 52 12.08 -1.98 12.01
N ALA A 53 11.21 -1.25 12.71
CA ALA A 53 10.43 -0.17 12.12
C ALA A 53 11.30 0.93 11.50
N GLU A 54 12.43 1.25 12.12
CA GLU A 54 13.36 2.29 11.65
C GLU A 54 14.26 1.83 10.50
N LYS A 55 14.73 0.57 10.52
CA LYS A 55 15.72 0.08 9.54
C LYS A 55 15.11 -0.65 8.35
N PHE A 56 13.85 -1.07 8.46
CA PHE A 56 13.12 -1.78 7.42
C PHE A 56 11.75 -1.10 7.20
N PRO A 57 11.75 0.11 6.62
CA PRO A 57 10.53 0.93 6.49
C PRO A 57 9.48 0.32 5.55
N ASP A 58 9.86 -0.65 4.71
CA ASP A 58 9.00 -1.44 3.84
C ASP A 58 8.20 -2.52 4.60
N ILE A 59 8.59 -2.86 5.83
CA ILE A 59 7.93 -3.86 6.66
C ILE A 59 6.68 -3.26 7.30
N ASP A 60 5.57 -4.01 7.23
CA ASP A 60 4.34 -3.64 7.92
C ASP A 60 4.42 -4.08 9.41
N MET A 61 4.56 -3.09 10.30
CA MET A 61 4.60 -3.35 11.73
C MET A 61 3.27 -3.87 12.29
N ASN A 62 2.13 -3.59 11.64
CA ASN A 62 0.86 -4.20 12.04
C ASN A 62 0.93 -5.71 11.87
N TRP A 63 1.43 -6.19 10.72
CA TRP A 63 1.63 -7.61 10.48
C TRP A 63 2.64 -8.21 11.47
N VAL A 64 3.78 -7.56 11.73
CA VAL A 64 4.75 -8.05 12.72
C VAL A 64 4.11 -8.23 14.10
N LEU A 65 3.32 -7.27 14.57
CA LEU A 65 2.75 -7.28 15.91
C LEU A 65 1.56 -8.25 16.04
N THR A 66 0.64 -8.22 15.08
CA THR A 66 -0.67 -8.90 15.18
C THR A 66 -0.75 -10.19 14.36
N GLY A 67 0.03 -10.28 13.28
CA GLY A 67 -0.10 -11.30 12.24
C GLY A 67 -1.12 -10.93 11.14
N ASP A 68 -1.80 -9.80 11.26
CA ASP A 68 -2.81 -9.35 10.30
C ASP A 68 -2.18 -8.51 9.18
N GLY A 69 -2.57 -8.77 7.94
CA GLY A 69 -2.03 -8.08 6.76
C GLY A 69 -0.91 -8.87 6.07
N THR A 70 0.07 -8.17 5.50
CA THR A 70 1.19 -8.76 4.76
C THR A 70 2.53 -8.29 5.31
N ILE A 71 3.59 -9.07 5.14
CA ILE A 71 4.93 -8.71 5.66
C ILE A 71 5.43 -7.34 5.21
N THR A 72 5.11 -6.95 3.98
CA THR A 72 5.41 -5.62 3.45
C THR A 72 4.18 -4.75 3.44
N LYS A 73 4.41 -3.46 3.67
CA LYS A 73 3.48 -2.41 3.25
C LYS A 73 3.28 -2.58 1.74
N ARG A 74 2.03 -2.69 1.29
CA ARG A 74 1.74 -2.68 -0.14
C ARG A 74 2.04 -1.26 -0.62
N GLU A 75 3.01 -1.09 -1.51
CA GLU A 75 3.21 0.19 -2.22
C GLU A 75 1.97 0.54 -3.06
N ASP A 76 1.16 -0.46 -3.41
CA ASP A 76 -0.11 -0.33 -4.12
C ASP A 76 -1.33 -0.33 -3.20
N SER A 77 -1.23 0.21 -1.98
CA SER A 77 -2.43 0.54 -1.22
C SER A 77 -3.03 1.82 -1.79
N TYR A 78 -3.73 1.71 -2.92
CA TYR A 78 -5.02 2.41 -2.97
C TYR A 78 -5.71 1.97 -1.67
N GLY A 79 -5.97 2.90 -0.74
CA GLY A 79 -6.67 2.58 0.50
C GLY A 79 -7.92 1.77 0.21
N ALA A 80 -8.55 1.17 1.24
CA ALA A 80 -9.80 0.46 1.04
C ALA A 80 -10.71 1.29 0.12
N ILE A 81 -11.01 0.77 -1.07
CA ILE A 81 -11.78 1.51 -2.07
C ILE A 81 -13.14 1.74 -1.42
N GLU A 82 -13.43 2.98 -1.06
CA GLU A 82 -14.77 3.36 -0.64
C GLU A 82 -15.66 3.22 -1.88
N LEU A 83 -16.50 2.19 -1.90
CA LEU A 83 -17.33 1.87 -3.06
C LEU A 83 -18.21 3.05 -3.49
N GLU A 84 -18.59 3.90 -2.53
CA GLU A 84 -19.35 5.13 -2.78
C GLU A 84 -18.52 6.16 -3.57
N ASP A 85 -17.25 6.36 -3.22
CA ASP A 85 -16.35 7.27 -3.93
C ASP A 85 -16.07 6.77 -5.35
N LEU A 86 -15.85 5.47 -5.52
CA LEU A 86 -15.69 4.88 -6.86
C LEU A 86 -16.97 5.05 -7.70
N ALA A 87 -18.15 4.85 -7.10
CA ALA A 87 -19.41 5.04 -7.79
C ALA A 87 -19.62 6.50 -8.24
N VAL A 88 -19.24 7.47 -7.41
CA VAL A 88 -19.26 8.90 -7.77
C VAL A 88 -18.34 9.18 -8.96
N VAL A 89 -17.11 8.65 -8.96
CA VAL A 89 -16.15 8.83 -10.05
C VAL A 89 -16.67 8.21 -11.35
N VAL A 90 -17.13 6.96 -11.31
CA VAL A 90 -17.67 6.27 -12.50
C VAL A 90 -18.85 7.05 -13.09
N ARG A 91 -19.82 7.45 -12.26
CA ARG A 91 -20.98 8.24 -12.72
C ARG A 91 -20.54 9.55 -13.37
N THR A 92 -19.60 10.26 -12.75
CA THR A 92 -19.09 11.54 -13.27
C THR A 92 -18.45 11.38 -14.64
N VAL A 93 -17.63 10.34 -14.82
CA VAL A 93 -16.98 10.05 -16.11
C VAL A 93 -18.00 9.67 -17.17
N GLU A 94 -18.98 8.81 -16.84
CA GLU A 94 -20.02 8.39 -17.80
C GLU A 94 -20.91 9.57 -18.23
N GLU A 95 -21.29 10.46 -17.31
CA GLU A 95 -22.04 11.67 -17.63
C GLU A 95 -21.26 12.62 -18.53
N ALA A 96 -19.95 12.78 -18.28
CA ALA A 96 -19.08 13.61 -19.08
C ALA A 96 -18.92 13.05 -20.51
N LEU A 97 -18.70 11.74 -20.65
CA LEU A 97 -18.63 11.07 -21.95
C LEU A 97 -19.94 11.21 -22.73
N LYS A 98 -21.09 11.05 -22.05
CA LYS A 98 -22.42 11.25 -22.65
C LYS A 98 -22.63 12.69 -23.12
N LYS A 99 -22.28 13.70 -22.31
CA LYS A 99 -22.39 15.12 -22.67
C LYS A 99 -21.49 15.48 -23.86
N ALA A 100 -20.31 14.89 -23.92
CA ALA A 100 -19.39 15.07 -25.04
C ALA A 100 -19.77 14.27 -26.30
N ASN A 101 -20.78 13.39 -26.20
CA ASN A 101 -21.20 12.47 -27.26
C ASN A 101 -20.06 11.56 -27.75
N ILE A 102 -19.27 11.01 -26.81
CA ILE A 102 -18.12 10.15 -27.10
C ILE A 102 -18.36 8.78 -26.48
N ASN A 103 -18.11 7.72 -27.25
CA ASN A 103 -18.14 6.35 -26.76
C ASN A 103 -16.76 5.68 -26.98
N PRO A 104 -15.79 5.89 -26.07
CA PRO A 104 -14.45 5.34 -26.23
C PRO A 104 -14.43 3.82 -26.08
N ALA A 105 -13.42 3.15 -26.66
CA ALA A 105 -13.20 1.73 -26.43
C ALA A 105 -13.09 1.41 -24.93
N PRO A 106 -13.50 0.21 -24.46
CA PRO A 106 -13.50 -0.15 -23.04
C PRO A 106 -12.19 0.13 -22.33
N GLU A 107 -11.04 -0.11 -22.99
CA GLU A 107 -9.71 0.09 -22.42
C GLU A 107 -9.42 1.58 -22.21
N LYS A 108 -9.84 2.44 -23.15
CA LYS A 108 -9.67 3.90 -23.03
C LYS A 108 -10.61 4.47 -21.97
N ARG A 109 -11.81 3.90 -21.84
CA ARG A 109 -12.78 4.24 -20.78
C ARG A 109 -12.27 3.87 -19.39
N ALA A 110 -11.72 2.67 -19.23
CA ALA A 110 -11.13 2.22 -17.97
C ALA A 110 -10.00 3.14 -17.52
N LYS A 111 -9.09 3.52 -18.44
CA LYS A 111 -8.01 4.49 -18.15
C LYS A 111 -8.54 5.84 -17.68
N LEU A 112 -9.63 6.34 -18.27
CA LEU A 112 -10.26 7.59 -17.85
C LEU A 112 -10.84 7.50 -16.44
N ILE A 113 -11.52 6.39 -16.12
CA ILE A 113 -12.07 6.13 -14.78
C ILE A 113 -10.94 6.06 -13.75
N THR A 114 -9.86 5.34 -14.03
CA THR A 114 -8.70 5.23 -13.13
C THR A 114 -8.07 6.60 -12.90
N ALA A 115 -7.77 7.35 -13.95
CA ALA A 115 -7.17 8.69 -13.81
C ALA A 115 -8.10 9.66 -13.06
N ALA A 116 -9.41 9.57 -13.27
CA ALA A 116 -10.39 10.37 -12.54
C ALA A 116 -10.45 9.97 -11.04
N TYR A 117 -10.31 8.68 -10.74
CA TYR A 117 -10.26 8.19 -9.37
C TYR A 117 -8.99 8.65 -8.66
N ASP A 118 -7.84 8.55 -9.31
CA ASP A 118 -6.57 9.04 -8.75
C ASP A 118 -6.66 10.54 -8.45
N LEU A 119 -7.21 11.33 -9.38
CA LEU A 119 -7.45 12.76 -9.13
C LEU A 119 -8.38 13.00 -7.95
N TYR A 120 -9.49 12.26 -7.87
CA TYR A 120 -10.47 12.37 -6.78
C TYR A 120 -9.82 12.06 -5.42
N MET A 121 -8.96 11.05 -5.34
CA MET A 121 -8.27 10.66 -4.11
C MET A 121 -7.17 11.65 -3.67
N HIS A 122 -6.59 12.40 -4.61
CA HIS A 122 -5.47 13.32 -4.35
C HIS A 122 -5.88 14.80 -4.33
N SER A 123 -7.15 15.12 -4.55
CA SER A 123 -7.68 16.48 -4.43
C SER A 123 -8.56 16.57 -3.18
N ASP A 124 -8.40 17.64 -2.41
CA ASP A 124 -9.36 17.98 -1.34
C ASP A 124 -10.73 18.16 -1.99
N LYS A 125 -11.54 17.09 -1.99
CA LYS A 125 -12.87 16.92 -2.59
C LYS A 125 -13.31 18.13 -3.43
N PRO A 126 -12.92 18.22 -4.70
CA PRO A 126 -13.32 19.35 -5.50
C PRO A 126 -14.75 19.11 -5.93
N GLU A 127 -15.64 20.02 -5.55
CA GLU A 127 -16.91 20.28 -6.25
C GLU A 127 -16.72 20.62 -7.74
N ASN A 128 -15.48 20.52 -8.26
CA ASN A 128 -15.04 21.06 -9.52
C ASN A 128 -14.52 19.94 -10.43
N THR A 129 -15.44 19.36 -11.21
CA THR A 129 -15.20 18.36 -12.26
C THR A 129 -14.37 18.89 -13.45
N THR A 130 -13.95 20.15 -13.42
CA THR A 130 -13.25 20.84 -14.52
C THR A 130 -11.94 20.16 -14.98
N PRO A 131 -11.06 19.64 -14.09
CA PRO A 131 -9.85 18.93 -14.53
C PRO A 131 -10.16 17.62 -15.27
N ILE A 132 -11.16 16.87 -14.80
CA ILE A 132 -11.63 15.62 -15.42
C ILE A 132 -12.25 15.92 -16.79
N LEU A 133 -13.05 16.98 -16.90
CA LEU A 133 -13.65 17.42 -18.16
C LEU A 133 -12.60 17.86 -19.20
N LYS A 134 -11.55 18.57 -18.77
CA LYS A 134 -10.43 18.96 -19.66
C LYS A 134 -9.65 17.74 -20.16
N LEU A 135 -9.44 16.73 -19.32
CA LEU A 135 -8.79 15.48 -19.72
C LEU A 135 -9.64 14.70 -20.73
N ILE A 136 -10.95 14.60 -20.50
CA ILE A 136 -11.89 13.95 -21.42
C ILE A 136 -11.92 14.68 -22.76
N TYR A 137 -12.01 16.02 -22.75
CA TYR A 137 -12.03 16.84 -23.95
C TYR A 137 -10.74 16.73 -24.78
N ASN A 138 -9.57 16.71 -24.12
CA ASN A 138 -8.30 16.57 -24.83
C ASN A 138 -8.10 15.15 -25.39
N ALA A 139 -8.53 14.12 -24.66
CA ALA A 139 -8.46 12.73 -25.13
C ALA A 139 -9.45 12.41 -26.25
N ALA A 140 -10.51 13.19 -26.39
CA ALA A 140 -11.50 13.12 -27.46
C ALA A 140 -11.01 13.70 -28.78
N ASN A 141 -10.27 14.81 -28.69
CA ASN A 141 -9.88 15.64 -29.83
C ASN A 141 -8.46 15.35 -30.35
N GLN A 142 -7.74 14.42 -29.72
CA GLN A 142 -6.53 13.82 -30.29
C GLN A 142 -6.89 12.48 -30.95
N GLY A 143 -7.33 12.58 -32.20
CA GLY A 143 -7.70 11.48 -33.09
C GLY A 143 -8.00 12.02 -34.47
#